data_AF-A0AAV4P1I0-F1
#
_entry.id   AF-A0AAV4P1I0-F1
#
_cell.length_a   1.000
_cell.length_b   1.000
_cell.length_c   1.000
_cell.angle_alpha   90.00
_cell.angle_beta   90.00
_cell.angle_gamma   90.00
#
_symmetry.space_group_name_H-M   'P 1'
#
loop_
_entity.id
_entity.type
_entity.pdbx_description
1 polymer ?
#
loop_
_entity_poly.entity_id
_entity_poly.type
_entity_poly.pdbx_seq_one_letter_code
_entity_poly.pdbx_strand_id
1 'polypeptide(L)'
;MCKNSILRGRVKAYKCFWSEKLDEMKAKRDRLRRKAELSKRQSDMVLWRKQVALFKKAILEAKRKCFNDFIYNINYKEDSMKTYKFLSTLQNKRPVPKKEPIYFNGAILTSDKAVANTFGQSYAKNQEKGPFARKCQVKLKEIRDAEKI
;
A
#
# COMPACT_ATOMS: atom_id res chain seq x y z
N MET A 1 12.12 2.03 -32.49
CA MET A 1 11.16 0.95 -32.13
C MET A 1 10.25 1.45 -31.01
N CYS A 2 8.99 1.77 -31.32
CA CYS A 2 8.02 2.22 -30.32
C CYS A 2 7.52 1.01 -29.52
N LYS A 3 7.83 0.99 -28.22
CA LYS A 3 7.26 0.02 -27.26
C LYS A 3 5.80 0.39 -27.07
N ASN A 4 4.89 -0.45 -27.54
CA ASN A 4 3.45 -0.31 -27.31
C ASN A 4 3.17 -0.37 -25.80
N SER A 5 3.12 0.80 -25.15
CA SER A 5 2.76 0.94 -23.75
C SER A 5 1.26 0.73 -23.61
N ILE A 6 0.84 -0.50 -23.30
CA ILE A 6 -0.54 -0.78 -22.88
C ILE A 6 -0.87 0.17 -21.73
N LEU A 7 -1.80 1.09 -21.96
CA LEU A 7 -2.29 1.97 -20.91
C LEU A 7 -3.03 1.10 -19.89
N ARG A 8 -2.33 0.71 -18.82
CA ARG A 8 -2.97 0.03 -17.69
C ARG A 8 -3.88 1.05 -17.03
N GLY A 9 -5.19 0.93 -17.30
CA GLY A 9 -6.20 1.77 -16.66
C GLY A 9 -6.12 1.73 -15.13
N ARG A 10 -6.83 2.64 -14.46
CA ARG A 10 -6.81 2.71 -12.99
C ARG A 10 -7.46 1.45 -12.40
N VAL A 11 -6.66 0.52 -11.92
CA VAL A 11 -7.13 -0.69 -11.24
C VAL A 11 -7.83 -0.27 -9.93
N LYS A 12 -9.12 -0.57 -9.82
CA LYS A 12 -9.84 -0.40 -8.56
C LYS A 12 -9.41 -1.52 -7.61
N ALA A 13 -9.04 -1.16 -6.38
CA ALA A 13 -8.82 -2.14 -5.33
C ALA A 13 -10.14 -2.86 -5.04
N TYR A 14 -10.19 -4.16 -5.33
CA TYR A 14 -11.35 -4.99 -5.08
C TYR A 14 -11.67 -5.04 -3.58
N LYS A 15 -12.97 -5.02 -3.26
CA LYS A 15 -13.50 -5.12 -1.90
C LYS A 15 -14.69 -6.08 -1.92
N CYS A 16 -14.56 -7.22 -1.23
CA CYS A 16 -15.58 -8.27 -1.20
C CYS A 16 -16.94 -7.82 -0.64
N PHE A 17 -16.96 -6.86 0.29
CA PHE A 17 -18.20 -6.33 0.88
C PHE A 17 -18.81 -5.16 0.09
N TRP A 18 -18.19 -4.75 -1.02
CA TRP A 18 -18.62 -3.56 -1.76
C TRP A 18 -19.69 -3.91 -2.80
N SER A 19 -20.88 -3.34 -2.64
CA SER A 19 -22.01 -3.53 -3.54
C SER A 19 -22.34 -2.25 -4.31
N GLU A 20 -23.09 -2.38 -5.40
CA GLU A 20 -23.62 -1.24 -6.16
C GLU A 20 -24.44 -0.29 -5.26
N LYS A 21 -25.16 -0.84 -4.27
CA LYS A 21 -25.88 -0.03 -3.30
C LYS A 21 -24.98 0.90 -2.48
N LEU A 22 -23.79 0.44 -2.10
CA LEU A 22 -22.82 1.27 -1.41
C LEU A 22 -22.24 2.35 -2.33
N ASP A 23 -22.09 2.07 -3.63
CA ASP A 23 -21.70 3.07 -4.61
C ASP A 23 -22.75 4.18 -4.76
N GLU A 24 -24.03 3.82 -4.85
CA GLU A 24 -25.13 4.80 -4.85
C GLU A 24 -25.12 5.66 -3.59
N MET A 25 -24.99 5.03 -2.41
CA MET A 25 -24.96 5.75 -1.14
C MET A 25 -23.74 6.67 -1.03
N LYS A 26 -22.59 6.25 -1.55
CA LYS A 26 -21.38 7.07 -1.65
C LYS A 26 -21.61 8.25 -2.58
N ALA A 27 -22.18 8.03 -3.76
CA ALA A 27 -22.47 9.08 -4.73
C ALA A 27 -23.45 10.11 -4.15
N LYS A 28 -24.51 9.66 -3.47
CA LYS A 28 -25.47 10.52 -2.76
C LYS A 28 -24.79 11.36 -1.68
N ARG A 29 -23.94 10.75 -0.86
CA ARG A 29 -23.13 11.44 0.16
C ARG A 29 -22.23 12.50 -0.47
N ASP A 30 -21.54 12.17 -1.56
CA ASP A 30 -20.60 13.06 -2.25
C ASP A 30 -21.34 14.24 -2.94
N ARG A 31 -22.55 14.01 -3.45
CA ARG A 31 -23.44 15.08 -3.94
C ARG A 31 -23.88 16.01 -2.81
N LEU A 32 -24.31 15.47 -1.67
CA LEU A 32 -24.72 16.27 -0.50
C LEU A 32 -23.55 17.06 0.09
N ARG A 33 -22.35 16.49 0.11
CA ARG A 33 -21.13 17.18 0.52
C ARG A 33 -20.89 18.43 -0.34
N ARG A 34 -20.87 18.27 -1.67
CA ARG A 34 -20.69 19.38 -2.61
C ARG A 34 -21.76 20.46 -2.43
N LYS A 35 -23.02 20.05 -2.26
CA LYS A 35 -24.12 20.99 -2.00
C LYS A 35 -23.90 21.78 -0.71
N ALA A 36 -23.51 21.11 0.38
CA ALA A 36 -23.27 21.75 1.67
C ALA A 36 -22.07 22.71 1.63
N GLU A 37 -20.99 22.33 0.93
CA GLU A 37 -19.80 23.18 0.73
C GLU A 37 -20.13 24.45 -0.08
N LEU A 38 -20.98 24.34 -1.11
CA LEU A 38 -21.41 25.48 -1.93
C LEU A 38 -22.40 26.40 -1.21
N SER A 39 -23.44 25.81 -0.62
CA SER A 39 -24.56 26.53 0.01
C SER A 39 -24.18 27.15 1.36
N LYS A 40 -23.28 26.51 2.11
CA LYS A 40 -22.89 26.85 3.50
C LYS A 40 -24.05 26.96 4.49
N ARG A 41 -25.27 26.55 4.11
CA ARG A 41 -26.45 26.52 4.99
C ARG A 41 -26.35 25.37 5.99
N GLN A 42 -26.79 25.62 7.23
CA GLN A 42 -26.79 24.62 8.30
C GLN A 42 -27.69 23.42 7.98
N SER A 43 -28.82 23.64 7.30
CA SER A 43 -29.73 22.56 6.88
C SER A 43 -29.06 21.57 5.94
N ASP A 44 -28.31 22.04 4.95
CA ASP A 44 -27.56 21.19 4.02
C ASP A 44 -26.42 20.43 4.73
N MET A 45 -25.77 21.06 5.72
CA MET A 45 -24.76 20.41 6.56
C MET A 45 -25.35 19.26 7.40
N VAL A 46 -26.55 19.45 7.98
CA VAL A 46 -27.25 18.40 8.73
C VAL A 46 -27.61 17.22 7.83
N LEU A 47 -28.14 17.48 6.62
CA LEU A 47 -28.45 16.44 5.64
C LEU A 47 -27.21 15.64 5.24
N TRP A 48 -26.09 16.32 4.99
CA TRP A 48 -24.83 15.65 4.70
C TRP A 48 -24.36 14.78 5.87
N ARG A 49 -24.36 15.30 7.11
CA ARG A 49 -23.98 14.53 8.32
C ARG A 49 -24.85 13.30 8.51
N LYS A 50 -26.17 13.42 8.32
CA LYS A 50 -27.11 12.29 8.38
C LYS A 50 -26.76 11.23 7.33
N GLN A 51 -26.51 11.62 6.09
CA GLN A 51 -26.12 10.68 5.04
C GLN A 51 -24.76 10.02 5.32
N VAL A 52 -23.80 10.75 5.88
CA VAL A 52 -22.50 10.19 6.30
C VAL A 52 -22.70 9.11 7.36
N ALA A 53 -23.55 9.34 8.36
CA ALA A 53 -23.85 8.37 9.40
C ALA A 53 -24.50 7.11 8.83
N LEU A 54 -25.52 7.27 7.98
CA LEU A 54 -26.18 6.15 7.30
C LEU A 54 -25.21 5.35 6.44
N PHE A 55 -24.32 6.01 5.70
CA PHE A 55 -23.32 5.34 4.87
C PHE A 55 -22.29 4.56 5.71
N LYS A 56 -21.84 5.12 6.84
CA LYS A 56 -20.96 4.41 7.78
C LYS A 56 -21.63 3.16 8.35
N LYS A 57 -22.91 3.26 8.75
CA LYS A 57 -23.70 2.13 9.22
C LYS A 57 -23.78 1.02 8.16
N ALA A 58 -24.15 1.37 6.93
CA ALA A 58 -24.25 0.42 5.83
C ALA A 58 -22.92 -0.28 5.50
N ILE A 59 -21.78 0.44 5.56
CA ILE A 59 -20.46 -0.19 5.40
C ILE A 59 -20.20 -1.21 6.51
N LEU A 60 -20.51 -0.88 7.77
CA LEU A 60 -20.31 -1.79 8.89
C LEU A 60 -21.19 -3.04 8.74
N GLU A 61 -22.44 -2.88 8.35
CA GLU A 61 -23.36 -3.99 8.09
C GLU A 61 -22.87 -4.87 6.95
N ALA A 62 -22.45 -4.29 5.82
CA ALA A 62 -21.92 -5.04 4.69
C ALA A 62 -20.65 -5.83 5.05
N LYS A 63 -19.75 -5.23 5.84
CA LYS A 63 -18.55 -5.92 6.35
C LYS A 63 -18.91 -7.09 7.27
N ARG A 64 -19.84 -6.87 8.20
CA ARG A 64 -20.31 -7.92 9.13
C ARG A 64 -20.99 -9.06 8.37
N LYS A 65 -21.86 -8.73 7.41
CA LYS A 65 -22.51 -9.72 6.56
C LYS A 65 -21.48 -10.55 5.78
N CYS A 66 -20.57 -9.90 5.06
CA CYS A 66 -19.52 -10.59 4.31
C CYS A 66 -18.64 -11.48 5.22
N PHE A 67 -18.37 -11.03 6.45
CA PHE A 67 -17.64 -11.84 7.42
C PHE A 67 -18.45 -13.05 7.90
N ASN A 68 -19.72 -12.87 8.24
CA ASN A 68 -20.60 -13.96 8.66
C ASN A 68 -20.76 -14.97 7.53
N ASP A 69 -21.00 -14.52 6.30
CA ASP A 69 -21.10 -15.37 5.11
C ASP A 69 -19.81 -16.18 4.90
N PHE A 70 -18.64 -15.56 5.12
CA PHE A 70 -17.37 -16.28 5.08
C PHE A 70 -17.28 -17.37 6.16
N ILE A 71 -17.71 -17.09 7.39
CA ILE A 71 -17.69 -18.06 8.50
C ILE A 71 -18.69 -19.20 8.29
N TYR A 72 -19.87 -18.93 7.73
CA TYR A 72 -20.86 -19.98 7.44
C TYR A 72 -20.42 -20.91 6.31
N ASN A 73 -19.70 -20.38 5.31
CA ASN A 73 -19.31 -21.14 4.13
C ASN A 73 -17.92 -21.80 4.23
N ILE A 74 -17.17 -21.58 5.32
CA ILE A 74 -15.81 -22.10 5.44
C ILE A 74 -15.82 -23.61 5.73
N ASN A 75 -15.26 -24.39 4.82
CA ASN A 75 -15.10 -25.83 5.02
C ASN A 75 -13.71 -26.13 5.58
N TYR A 76 -13.62 -26.49 6.87
CA TYR A 76 -12.32 -26.75 7.51
C TYR A 76 -11.51 -27.89 6.86
N LYS A 77 -12.18 -28.85 6.22
CA LYS A 77 -11.53 -29.99 5.56
C LYS A 77 -10.86 -29.58 4.26
N GLU A 78 -11.54 -28.78 3.44
CA GLU A 78 -11.08 -28.36 2.12
C GLU A 78 -10.22 -27.09 2.18
N ASP A 79 -10.54 -26.16 3.08
CA ASP A 79 -9.89 -24.85 3.23
C ASP A 79 -8.92 -24.77 4.43
N SER A 80 -8.35 -25.91 4.85
CA SER A 80 -7.48 -26.03 6.03
C SER A 80 -6.34 -25.00 6.09
N MET A 81 -5.73 -24.65 4.95
CA MET A 81 -4.67 -23.65 4.91
C MET A 81 -5.20 -22.21 5.04
N LYS A 82 -6.38 -21.93 4.49
CA LYS A 82 -7.01 -20.60 4.58
C LYS A 82 -7.49 -20.34 6.00
N THR A 83 -8.15 -21.33 6.63
CA THR A 83 -8.58 -21.29 8.04
C THR A 83 -7.37 -21.12 8.95
N TYR A 84 -6.29 -21.89 8.75
CA TYR A 84 -5.06 -21.77 9.52
C TYR A 84 -4.45 -20.36 9.43
N LYS A 85 -4.30 -19.81 8.21
CA LYS A 85 -3.78 -18.44 8.03
C LYS A 85 -4.67 -17.41 8.72
N PHE A 86 -5.99 -17.51 8.55
CA PHE A 86 -6.95 -16.63 9.18
C PHE A 86 -6.85 -16.67 10.72
N LEU A 87 -6.88 -17.87 11.31
CA LEU A 87 -6.73 -18.06 12.75
C LEU A 87 -5.39 -17.58 13.28
N SER A 88 -4.29 -17.81 12.54
CA SER A 88 -2.96 -17.32 12.92
C SER A 88 -2.89 -15.79 12.96
N THR A 89 -3.66 -15.12 12.10
CA THR A 89 -3.81 -13.66 12.07
C THR A 89 -4.61 -13.17 13.27
N LEU A 90 -5.73 -13.84 13.59
CA LEU A 90 -6.56 -13.49 14.76
C LEU A 90 -5.80 -13.68 16.07
N GLN A 91 -5.03 -14.76 16.19
CA GLN A 91 -4.24 -15.07 17.37
C GLN A 91 -2.96 -14.23 17.46
N ASN A 92 -2.70 -13.38 16.46
CA ASN A 92 -1.49 -12.56 16.34
C ASN A 92 -0.19 -13.37 16.57
N LYS A 93 -0.19 -14.65 16.17
CA LYS A 93 0.92 -15.59 16.39
C LYS A 93 2.18 -15.19 15.64
N ARG A 94 2.02 -14.36 14.60
CA ARG A 94 3.11 -13.79 13.81
C ARG A 94 3.01 -12.28 13.94
N PRO A 95 3.59 -11.67 15.01
CA PRO A 95 3.72 -10.23 15.04
C PRO A 95 4.46 -9.80 13.78
N VAL A 96 4.01 -8.70 13.16
CA VAL A 96 4.76 -8.10 12.05
C VAL A 96 6.16 -7.81 12.58
N PRO A 97 7.23 -8.31 11.93
CA PRO A 97 8.58 -8.04 12.38
C PRO A 97 8.77 -6.53 12.44
N LYS A 98 9.08 -6.03 13.64
CA LYS A 98 9.36 -4.61 13.82
C LYS A 98 10.68 -4.35 13.10
N LYS A 99 10.64 -3.45 12.11
CA LYS A 99 11.86 -2.99 11.46
C LYS A 99 12.61 -2.11 12.45
N GLU A 100 13.79 -2.53 12.84
CA GLU A 100 14.65 -1.73 13.70
C GLU A 100 15.39 -0.68 12.85
N PRO A 101 15.47 0.58 13.31
CA PRO A 101 16.27 1.59 12.64
C PRO A 101 17.75 1.21 12.66
N ILE A 102 18.42 1.34 11.53
CA ILE A 102 19.86 1.05 11.43
C ILE A 102 20.64 2.35 11.58
N TYR A 103 21.58 2.37 12.51
CA TYR A 103 22.52 3.48 12.68
C TYR A 103 23.71 3.28 11.76
N PHE A 104 23.97 4.25 10.88
CA PHE A 104 25.12 4.22 9.98
C PHE A 104 25.68 5.65 9.82
N ASN A 105 26.95 5.86 10.16
CA ASN A 105 27.65 7.15 10.08
C ASN A 105 26.88 8.32 10.76
N GLY A 106 26.34 8.10 11.96
CA GLY A 106 25.62 9.12 12.72
C GLY A 106 24.20 9.41 12.24
N ALA A 107 23.73 8.77 11.16
CA ALA A 107 22.38 8.90 10.66
C ALA A 107 21.54 7.65 10.96
N ILE A 108 20.25 7.86 11.24
CA ILE A 108 19.26 6.80 11.43
C ILE A 108 18.60 6.49 10.08
N LEU A 109 18.81 5.28 9.58
CA LEU A 109 18.22 4.78 8.34
C LEU A 109 16.94 4.02 8.64
N THR A 110 15.81 4.54 8.15
CA THR A 110 14.47 3.95 8.35
C THR A 110 13.86 3.40 7.06
N SER A 111 14.37 3.80 5.89
CA SER A 111 13.86 3.36 4.59
C SER A 111 14.66 2.17 4.06
N ASP A 112 13.96 1.12 3.60
CA ASP A 112 14.57 -0.07 2.98
C ASP A 112 15.53 0.28 1.84
N LYS A 113 15.18 1.29 1.03
CA LYS A 113 16.02 1.76 -0.07
C LYS A 113 17.32 2.39 0.43
N ALA A 114 17.24 3.18 1.50
CA ALA A 114 18.41 3.80 2.09
C ALA A 114 19.33 2.75 2.70
N VAL A 115 18.77 1.79 3.44
CA VAL A 115 19.50 0.65 4.03
C VAL A 115 20.18 -0.20 2.96
N ALA A 116 19.47 -0.56 1.88
CA ALA A 116 20.04 -1.35 0.80
C ALA A 116 21.21 -0.63 0.10
N ASN A 117 21.07 0.67 -0.13
CA ASN A 117 22.11 1.48 -0.77
C ASN A 117 23.34 1.63 0.13
N THR A 118 23.16 1.92 1.42
CA THR A 118 24.29 2.06 2.36
C THR A 118 25.00 0.72 2.57
N PHE A 119 24.25 -0.37 2.67
CA PHE A 119 24.82 -1.72 2.70
C PHE A 119 25.65 -2.00 1.45
N GLY A 120 25.11 -1.74 0.25
CA GLY A 120 25.82 -1.93 -1.01
C GLY A 120 27.10 -1.08 -1.10
N GLN A 121 27.06 0.16 -0.64
CA GLN A 121 28.24 1.04 -0.58
C GLN A 121 29.30 0.53 0.40
N SER A 122 28.89 0.13 1.61
CA SER A 122 29.79 -0.41 2.64
C SER A 122 30.44 -1.71 2.16
N TYR A 123 29.64 -2.60 1.58
CA TYR A 123 30.11 -3.86 1.01
C TYR A 123 31.08 -3.62 -0.16
N ALA A 124 30.75 -2.74 -1.10
CA ALA A 124 31.63 -2.43 -2.24
C ALA A 124 32.93 -1.73 -1.83
N LYS A 125 32.97 -1.05 -0.68
CA LYS A 125 34.18 -0.44 -0.11
C LYS A 125 35.11 -1.48 0.51
N ASN A 126 34.54 -2.47 1.18
CA ASN A 126 35.30 -3.48 1.94
C ASN A 126 35.65 -4.73 1.13
N GLN A 127 35.07 -4.89 -0.06
CA GLN A 127 35.40 -5.99 -0.97
C GLN A 127 36.61 -5.65 -1.83
N GLU A 128 37.59 -6.55 -1.89
CA GLU A 128 38.68 -6.45 -2.84
C GLU A 128 38.16 -6.64 -4.26
N LYS A 129 38.29 -5.60 -5.08
CA LYS A 129 37.84 -5.67 -6.46
C LYS A 129 38.81 -6.55 -7.24
N GLY A 130 38.26 -7.50 -8.00
CA GLY A 130 39.05 -8.28 -8.97
C GLY A 130 39.72 -7.38 -10.02
N PRO A 131 40.78 -7.86 -10.70
CA PRO A 131 41.59 -7.07 -11.63
C PRO A 131 40.77 -6.40 -12.74
N PHE A 132 39.75 -7.10 -13.25
CA PHE A 132 38.87 -6.62 -14.30
C PHE A 132 37.97 -5.47 -13.83
N ALA A 133 37.39 -5.58 -12.63
CA ALA A 133 36.52 -4.55 -12.06
C ALA A 133 37.28 -3.24 -11.79
N ARG A 134 38.57 -3.33 -11.42
CA ARG A 134 39.44 -2.14 -11.26
C ARG A 134 39.64 -1.41 -12.59
N LYS A 135 39.97 -2.15 -13.67
CA LYS A 135 40.16 -1.57 -15.02
C LYS A 135 38.90 -0.88 -15.53
N CYS A 136 37.74 -1.50 -15.38
CA CYS A 136 36.46 -0.88 -15.77
C CYS A 136 36.15 0.38 -14.95
N GLN A 137 36.49 0.42 -13.66
CA GLN A 137 36.24 1.58 -12.82
C GLN A 137 37.12 2.78 -13.21
N VAL A 138 38.39 2.55 -13.55
CA VAL A 138 39.29 3.61 -14.04
C VAL A 138 38.73 4.22 -15.31
N LYS A 139 38.34 3.38 -16.27
CA LYS A 139 37.75 3.82 -17.54
C LYS A 139 36.44 4.60 -17.37
N LEU A 140 35.57 4.18 -16.44
CA LEU A 140 34.34 4.90 -16.11
C LEU A 140 34.59 6.25 -15.44
N LYS A 141 35.70 6.39 -14.71
CA LYS A 141 36.10 7.65 -14.07
C LYS A 141 36.60 8.64 -15.12
N GLU A 142 37.47 8.18 -16.03
CA GLU A 142 37.95 8.94 -17.19
C GLU A 142 36.81 9.49 -18.05
N ILE A 143 35.79 8.66 -18.32
CA ILE A 143 34.60 9.07 -19.09
C ILE A 143 33.81 10.17 -18.35
N ARG A 144 33.59 10.03 -17.03
CA ARG A 144 32.86 11.05 -16.24
C ARG A 144 33.59 12.37 -16.13
N ASP A 145 34.92 12.33 -16.07
CA ASP A 145 35.74 13.53 -15.96
C ASP A 145 35.79 14.26 -17.32
N ALA A 146 35.69 13.54 -18.43
CA ALA A 146 35.53 14.12 -19.77
C ALA A 146 34.14 14.74 -20.04
N GLU A 147 33.09 14.23 -19.39
CA GLU A 147 31.70 14.74 -19.52
C GLU A 147 31.39 15.96 -18.63
N LYS A 148 32.35 16.40 -17.79
CA LYS A 148 32.18 17.53 -16.84
C LYS A 148 32.74 18.87 -17.35
N ILE A 149 33.08 18.96 -18.64
CA ILE A 149 33.44 20.21 -19.32
C ILE A 149 32.18 20.87 -19.88
#